data_AF-A0A5S4TDS4-F1
#
_entry.id   AF-A0A5S4TDS4-F1
#
_cell.length_a   1.000
_cell.length_b   1.000
_cell.length_c   1.000
_cell.angle_alpha   90.00
_cell.angle_beta   90.00
_cell.angle_gamma   90.00
#
_symmetry.space_group_name_H-M   'P 1'
#
loop_
_entity.id
_entity.type
_entity.pdbx_description
1 polymer ?
#
loop_
_entity_poly.entity_id
_entity_poly.type
_entity_poly.pdbx_seq_one_letter_code
_entity_poly.pdbx_strand_id
1 'polypeptide(L)'
;MEFLVVNDKNNIMKVALSDIFYLTPSGEKPHVLNVVTLQGFYEIHATISSLEAELQSVFFRCHRKYLVNLKKIRGFNHSTKSILFFGDQVEDISYSRYKKKELLKFWKQI
;
A
#
# COMPACT_ATOMS: atom_id res chain seq x y z
N MET A 1 -9.10 -4.96 -15.60
CA MET A 1 -8.69 -5.12 -14.19
C MET A 1 -7.19 -5.28 -14.17
N GLU A 2 -6.49 -4.39 -13.47
CA GLU A 2 -5.03 -4.44 -13.30
C GLU A 2 -4.68 -5.34 -12.10
N PHE A 3 -3.56 -6.05 -12.20
CA PHE A 3 -3.08 -6.99 -11.19
C PHE A 3 -1.57 -6.86 -11.00
N LEU A 4 -1.08 -7.19 -9.81
CA LEU A 4 0.33 -7.48 -9.57
C LEU A 4 0.57 -8.99 -9.63
N VAL A 5 1.70 -9.39 -10.21
CA VAL A 5 2.22 -10.74 -10.08
C VAL A 5 3.06 -10.81 -8.82
N VAL A 6 2.71 -11.69 -7.90
CA VAL A 6 3.31 -11.83 -6.57
C VAL A 6 3.70 -13.28 -6.32
N ASN A 7 4.61 -13.47 -5.37
CA ASN A 7 5.00 -14.75 -4.83
C ASN A 7 4.24 -15.03 -3.53
N ASP A 8 3.64 -16.23 -3.46
CA ASP A 8 3.05 -16.80 -2.24
C ASP A 8 3.70 -18.14 -1.96
N LYS A 9 4.69 -18.16 -1.06
CA LYS A 9 5.50 -19.34 -0.74
C LYS A 9 6.15 -19.93 -2.01
N ASN A 10 5.58 -21.02 -2.53
CA ASN A 10 6.07 -21.72 -3.72
C ASN A 10 5.23 -21.43 -4.99
N ASN A 11 4.26 -20.52 -4.90
CA ASN A 11 3.35 -20.19 -5.98
C ASN A 11 3.59 -18.78 -6.51
N ILE A 12 3.37 -18.61 -7.80
CA ILE A 12 3.29 -17.31 -8.45
C ILE A 12 1.82 -17.07 -8.76
N MET A 13 1.26 -15.96 -8.31
CA MET A 13 -0.16 -15.66 -8.48
C MET A 13 -0.41 -14.19 -8.81
N LYS A 14 -1.62 -13.92 -9.29
CA LYS A 14 -2.09 -12.55 -9.56
C LYS A 14 -2.93 -12.07 -8.39
N VAL A 15 -2.64 -10.86 -7.91
CA VAL A 15 -3.45 -10.14 -6.93
C VAL A 15 -4.02 -8.91 -7.61
N ALA A 16 -5.34 -8.74 -7.56
CA ALA A 16 -5.98 -7.58 -8.13
C ALA A 16 -5.57 -6.31 -7.36
N LEU A 17 -5.31 -5.20 -8.07
CA LEU A 17 -4.97 -3.94 -7.40
C LEU A 17 -6.07 -3.47 -6.44
N SER A 18 -7.32 -3.82 -6.72
CA SER A 18 -8.48 -3.55 -5.87
C SER A 18 -8.48 -4.30 -4.55
N ASP A 19 -7.66 -5.35 -4.37
CA ASP A 19 -7.59 -6.13 -3.13
C ASP A 19 -6.43 -5.70 -2.23
N ILE A 20 -5.51 -4.90 -2.77
CA ILE A 20 -4.32 -4.41 -2.09
C ILE A 20 -4.64 -3.15 -1.29
N PHE A 21 -4.28 -3.15 0.00
CA PHE A 21 -4.37 -2.00 0.89
C PHE A 21 -3.15 -1.11 0.81
N TYR A 22 -1.97 -1.71 0.93
CA TYR A 22 -0.70 -1.01 0.79
C TYR A 22 0.44 -1.99 0.51
N LEU A 23 1.57 -1.43 0.08
CA LEU A 23 2.83 -2.14 -0.06
C LEU A 23 3.86 -1.56 0.92
N THR A 24 4.70 -2.43 1.48
CA THR A 24 5.75 -2.05 2.44
C THR A 24 6.99 -2.93 2.30
N PRO A 25 8.21 -2.48 2.62
CA PRO A 25 9.38 -3.36 2.57
C PRO A 25 9.23 -4.56 3.49
N SER A 26 9.64 -5.73 3.01
CA SER A 26 9.89 -6.87 3.88
C SER A 26 10.95 -6.47 4.90
N GLY A 27 10.67 -6.71 6.19
CA GLY A 27 11.64 -6.46 7.27
C GLY A 27 12.82 -7.43 7.24
N GLU A 28 12.68 -8.54 6.51
CA GLU A 28 13.62 -9.68 6.53
C GLU A 28 14.44 -9.78 5.24
N LYS A 29 13.84 -9.42 4.09
CA LYS A 29 14.42 -9.64 2.77
C LYS A 29 14.72 -8.31 2.04
N PRO A 30 15.97 -8.06 1.61
CA PRO A 30 16.31 -6.87 0.84
C PRO A 30 15.61 -6.90 -0.53
N HIS A 31 15.18 -5.72 -1.00
CA HIS A 31 14.48 -5.56 -2.30
C HIS A 31 13.20 -6.41 -2.45
N VAL A 32 12.59 -6.82 -1.33
CA VAL A 32 11.29 -7.47 -1.31
C VAL A 32 10.29 -6.55 -0.65
N LEU A 33 9.09 -6.46 -1.20
CA LEU A 33 7.96 -5.77 -0.60
C LEU A 33 6.86 -6.77 -0.24
N ASN A 34 6.21 -6.53 0.89
CA ASN A 34 4.97 -7.16 1.27
C ASN A 34 3.81 -6.40 0.62
N VAL A 35 2.99 -7.12 -0.13
CA VAL A 35 1.71 -6.67 -0.68
C VAL A 35 0.61 -7.07 0.30
N VAL A 36 0.06 -6.08 1.02
CA VAL A 36 -0.90 -6.34 2.10
C VAL A 36 -2.32 -6.32 1.54
N THR A 37 -3.04 -7.41 1.76
CA THR A 37 -4.44 -7.63 1.37
C THR A 37 -5.27 -8.03 2.59
N LEU A 38 -6.57 -8.21 2.42
CA LEU A 38 -7.43 -8.74 3.50
C LEU A 38 -7.12 -10.21 3.81
N GLN A 39 -6.68 -10.98 2.81
CA GLN A 39 -6.40 -12.41 2.91
C GLN A 39 -5.03 -12.71 3.53
N GLY A 40 -4.20 -11.69 3.71
CA GLY A 40 -2.83 -11.81 4.20
C GLY A 40 -1.86 -10.96 3.39
N PHE A 41 -0.58 -11.32 3.44
CA PHE A 41 0.47 -10.63 2.71
C PHE A 41 1.13 -11.57 1.69
N TYR A 42 1.51 -10.98 0.56
CA TYR A 42 2.27 -11.63 -0.51
C TYR A 42 3.59 -10.93 -0.72
N GLU A 43 4.55 -11.58 -1.37
CA GLU A 43 5.87 -10.99 -1.61
C GLU A 43 6.04 -10.59 -3.08
N ILE A 44 6.74 -9.48 -3.32
CA ILE A 44 7.18 -9.08 -4.65
C ILE A 44 8.62 -8.58 -4.61
N HIS A 45 9.45 -9.04 -5.55
CA HIS A 45 10.83 -8.56 -5.71
C HIS A 45 10.82 -7.24 -6.49
N ALA A 46 10.69 -6.14 -5.77
CA ALA A 46 10.64 -4.79 -6.33
C ALA A 46 11.11 -3.75 -5.30
N THR A 47 11.30 -2.52 -5.77
CA THR A 47 11.51 -1.38 -4.88
C THR A 47 10.21 -0.59 -4.75
N ILE A 48 10.02 0.13 -3.64
CA ILE A 48 8.87 1.02 -3.52
C ILE A 48 8.85 2.05 -4.65
N SER A 49 10.03 2.57 -5.04
CA SER A 49 10.12 3.61 -6.07
C SER A 49 9.71 3.07 -7.45
N SER A 50 10.04 1.81 -7.79
CA SER A 50 9.61 1.22 -9.06
C SER A 50 8.10 1.02 -9.11
N LEU A 51 7.50 0.50 -8.03
CA LEU A 51 6.04 0.32 -7.97
C LEU A 51 5.28 1.64 -7.83
N GLU A 52 5.87 2.66 -7.20
CA GLU A 52 5.31 4.01 -7.15
C GLU A 52 5.13 4.59 -8.57
N ALA A 53 6.13 4.42 -9.44
CA ALA A 53 6.05 4.87 -10.83
C ALA A 53 5.01 4.08 -11.66
N GLU A 54 4.93 2.77 -11.44
CA GLU A 54 4.00 1.88 -12.16
C GLU A 54 2.54 2.08 -11.72
N LEU A 55 2.31 2.32 -10.42
CA LEU A 55 0.97 2.29 -9.80
C LEU A 55 0.42 3.66 -9.41
N GLN A 56 1.06 4.76 -9.84
CA GLN A 56 0.78 6.15 -9.45
C GLN A 56 -0.68 6.61 -9.63
N SER A 57 -1.49 5.92 -10.45
CA SER A 57 -2.89 6.27 -10.71
C SER A 57 -3.81 5.99 -9.52
N VAL A 58 -3.50 4.98 -8.71
CA VAL A 58 -4.34 4.52 -7.59
C VAL A 58 -3.56 4.48 -6.28
N PHE A 59 -2.24 4.32 -6.36
CA PHE A 59 -1.38 4.23 -5.21
C PHE A 59 -0.61 5.52 -4.96
N PHE A 60 -0.40 5.82 -3.68
CA PHE A 60 0.31 7.01 -3.25
C PHE A 60 1.35 6.69 -2.19
N ARG A 61 2.56 7.22 -2.35
CA ARG A 61 3.62 7.04 -1.33
C ARG A 61 3.41 7.97 -0.15
N CYS A 62 2.65 7.51 0.84
CA CYS A 62 2.32 8.28 2.03
C CYS A 62 3.50 8.38 3.04
N HIS A 63 4.44 7.44 3.00
CA HIS A 63 5.61 7.39 3.87
C HIS A 63 6.79 6.70 3.17
N ARG A 64 8.02 6.84 3.68
CA ARG A 64 9.21 6.22 3.05
C ARG A 64 9.08 4.70 2.90
N LYS A 65 8.30 4.06 3.79
CA LYS A 65 8.02 2.62 3.85
C LYS A 65 6.64 2.21 3.30
N TYR A 66 5.79 3.14 2.86
CA TYR A 66 4.41 2.79 2.54
C TYR A 66 3.95 3.41 1.22
N LEU A 67 3.44 2.55 0.34
CA LEU A 67 2.73 2.88 -0.88
C LEU A 67 1.28 2.42 -0.71
N VAL A 68 0.36 3.35 -0.47
CA VAL A 68 -1.01 3.06 -0.05
C VAL A 68 -1.99 3.14 -1.22
N ASN A 69 -2.95 2.23 -1.28
CA ASN A 69 -4.08 2.32 -2.20
C ASN A 69 -5.07 3.37 -1.69
N LEU A 70 -5.25 4.47 -2.42
CA LEU A 70 -6.13 5.56 -2.02
C LEU A 70 -7.60 5.12 -1.87
N LYS A 71 -8.06 4.16 -2.67
CA LYS A 71 -9.45 3.66 -2.64
C LYS A 71 -9.75 2.80 -1.40
N LYS A 72 -8.73 2.35 -0.68
CA LYS A 72 -8.88 1.55 0.54
C LYS A 72 -8.93 2.39 1.81
N ILE A 73 -8.61 3.68 1.70
CA ILE A 73 -8.58 4.59 2.84
C ILE A 73 -10.01 4.96 3.23
N ARG A 74 -10.39 4.60 4.46
CA ARG A 74 -11.63 5.00 5.12
C ARG A 74 -11.52 6.39 5.74
N GLY A 75 -10.34 6.74 6.25
CA GLY A 75 -10.12 8.03 6.87
C GLY A 75 -8.73 8.18 7.44
N PHE A 76 -8.55 9.18 8.32
CA PHE A 76 -7.27 9.49 8.93
C PHE A 76 -7.44 9.78 10.41
N ASN A 77 -6.52 9.28 11.24
CA ASN A 77 -6.38 9.72 12.62
C ASN A 77 -5.31 10.80 12.70
N HIS A 78 -5.72 12.03 13.00
CA HIS A 78 -4.79 13.16 13.07
C HIS A 78 -3.89 13.17 14.31
N SER A 79 -4.33 12.54 15.41
CA SER A 79 -3.56 12.44 16.64
C SER A 79 -2.34 11.53 16.44
N THR A 80 -2.59 10.33 15.92
CA THR A 80 -1.55 9.32 15.67
C THR A 80 -0.84 9.49 14.32
N LYS A 81 -1.40 10.32 13.42
CA LYS A 81 -0.97 10.50 12.03
C LYS A 81 -1.02 9.18 11.23
N SER A 82 -2.10 8.44 11.41
CA SER A 82 -2.34 7.17 10.71
C SER A 82 -3.47 7.26 9.68
N ILE A 83 -3.39 6.36 8.70
CA ILE A 83 -4.41 6.06 7.70
C ILE A 83 -5.28 4.94 8.25
N LEU A 84 -6.59 5.13 8.21
CA LEU A 84 -7.59 4.16 8.60
C LEU A 84 -8.11 3.46 7.35
N PHE A 85 -8.23 2.13 7.36
CA PHE A 85 -8.68 1.36 6.20
C PHE A 85 -10.14 0.87 6.30
N PHE A 86 -10.70 0.49 5.15
CA PHE A 86 -11.93 -0.29 5.05
C PHE A 86 -11.61 -1.78 5.26
N GLY A 87 -11.67 -2.25 6.50
CA GLY A 87 -11.42 -3.65 6.86
C GLY A 87 -10.71 -3.76 8.21
N ASP A 88 -11.44 -4.18 9.23
CA ASP A 88 -10.99 -4.13 10.64
C ASP A 88 -9.78 -5.04 10.94
N GLN A 89 -9.43 -5.92 10.00
CA GLN A 89 -8.30 -6.85 10.11
C GLN A 89 -6.99 -6.30 9.54
N VAL A 90 -7.01 -5.12 8.92
CA VAL A 90 -5.82 -4.49 8.33
C VAL A 90 -5.31 -3.41 9.27
N GLU A 91 -4.04 -3.51 9.66
CA GLU A 91 -3.40 -2.53 10.53
C GLU A 91 -3.34 -1.14 9.89
N ASP A 92 -3.60 -0.14 10.71
CA ASP A 92 -3.40 1.26 10.34
C ASP A 92 -1.92 1.55 10.08
N ILE A 93 -1.64 2.35 9.05
CA ILE A 93 -0.27 2.76 8.72
C ILE A 93 -0.05 4.25 8.94
N SER A 94 1.18 4.63 9.30
CA SER A 94 1.54 6.04 9.44
C SER A 94 1.76 6.73 8.10
N TYR A 95 1.47 8.03 8.02
CA TYR A 95 1.86 8.88 6.89
C TYR A 95 2.84 9.97 7.32
N SER A 96 3.68 10.40 6.39
CA SER A 96 4.65 11.48 6.61
C SER A 96 3.96 12.85 6.68
N ARG A 97 4.41 13.70 7.61
CA ARG A 97 3.94 15.10 7.72
C ARG A 97 4.06 15.86 6.39
N TYR A 98 5.17 15.65 5.68
CA TYR A 98 5.45 16.30 4.40
C TYR A 98 4.50 15.85 3.28
N LYS A 99 3.97 14.62 3.39
CA LYS A 99 3.06 14.03 2.41
C LYS A 99 1.57 14.25 2.74
N LYS A 100 1.23 14.71 3.94
CA LYS A 100 -0.15 14.90 4.40
C LYS A 100 -1.00 15.73 3.43
N LYS A 101 -0.51 16.90 3.00
CA LYS A 101 -1.28 17.82 2.14
C LYS A 101 -1.62 17.17 0.80
N GLU A 102 -0.64 16.51 0.20
CA GLU A 102 -0.76 15.83 -1.08
C GLU A 102 -1.66 14.59 -0.98
N LEU A 103 -1.46 13.76 0.05
CA LEU A 103 -2.30 12.59 0.35
C LEU A 103 -3.78 12.95 0.49
N LEU A 104 -4.09 13.99 1.29
CA LEU A 104 -5.47 14.44 1.49
C LEU A 104 -6.07 15.05 0.22
N LYS A 105 -5.25 15.66 -0.64
CA LYS A 105 -5.70 16.20 -1.93
C LYS A 105 -6.13 15.05 -2.84
N PHE A 106 -5.27 14.06 -3.05
CA PHE A 106 -5.55 12.95 -3.96
C PHE A 106 -6.67 12.05 -3.44
N TRP A 107 -6.72 11.75 -2.14
CA TRP A 107 -7.79 10.93 -1.57
C TRP A 107 -9.19 11.53 -1.76
N LYS A 108 -9.33 12.87 -1.76
CA LYS A 108 -10.63 13.53 -1.97
C LYS A 108 -11.12 13.51 -3.43
N GLN A 109 -10.25 13.12 -4.36
CA GLN A 109 -10.52 13.19 -5.81
C GLN A 109 -10.86 11.82 -6.42
N ILE A 110 -10.82 10.75 -5.62
CA ILE A 110 -10.98 9.36 -6.07
C ILE A 110 -12.31 8.74 -5.65
#